data_AF-A0A9J9HCT8-F1
#
_entry.id   AF-A0A9J9HCT8-F1
#
_cell.length_a   1.000
_cell.length_b   1.000
_cell.length_c   1.000
_cell.angle_alpha   90.00
_cell.angle_beta   90.00
_cell.angle_gamma   90.00
#
_symmetry.space_group_name_H-M   'P 1'
#
loop_
_entity.id
_entity.type
_entity.pdbx_description
1 polymer ?
#
loop_
_entity_poly.entity_id
_entity_poly.type
_entity_poly.pdbx_seq_one_letter_code
_entity_poly.pdbx_strand_id
1 'polypeptide(L)'
;MTRQIRLAAGATLGALLVGGTVAAIAAAPTAPYTAPVPGAPEVPPPPAVPPVPPVPPAPAMAAIPPVPPVPPGESVVIRHGRLSEADRAEIRAAAEEARADAREAAAEARREAMRDAEEARREAAQARQEALADAAEARRTAFEATRVVRSGEVRAALVSARASVAGARGMHEADRRTALDSIDRALSNLDRDGGRGPTLQ
;
A
#
# COMPACT_ATOMS: atom_id res chain seq x y z
N MET A 1 -3.21 15.10 37.85
CA MET A 1 -1.81 15.04 38.34
C MET A 1 -1.48 13.55 38.39
N THR A 2 -0.54 12.94 37.66
CA THR A 2 0.86 13.33 37.42
C THR A 2 1.38 12.53 36.20
N ARG A 3 2.21 13.17 35.36
CA ARG A 3 2.95 12.58 34.23
C ARG A 3 4.14 11.74 34.72
N GLN A 4 4.59 10.75 33.93
CA GLN A 4 6.00 10.47 33.55
C GLN A 4 6.01 9.25 32.58
N ILE A 5 6.52 9.23 31.33
CA ILE A 5 7.76 9.70 30.65
C ILE A 5 8.79 8.55 30.47
N ARG A 6 8.99 8.18 29.18
CA ARG A 6 10.27 7.91 28.43
C ARG A 6 10.81 6.49 28.13
N LEU A 7 11.02 6.30 26.81
CA LEU A 7 12.24 5.90 26.05
C LEU A 7 12.84 4.49 26.15
N ALA A 8 13.02 3.85 24.97
CA ALA A 8 14.30 3.53 24.28
C ALA A 8 14.05 2.40 23.26
N ALA A 9 14.22 2.59 21.94
CA ALA A 9 15.47 2.64 21.16
C ALA A 9 16.18 1.27 21.02
N GLY A 10 16.44 0.85 19.77
CA GLY A 10 17.30 -0.31 19.49
C GLY A 10 17.28 -0.78 18.04
N ALA A 11 18.07 -0.11 17.19
CA ALA A 11 18.38 -0.50 15.82
C ALA A 11 19.34 -1.68 15.75
N THR A 12 19.29 -2.49 14.68
CA THR A 12 20.49 -3.18 14.15
C THR A 12 20.44 -3.29 12.63
N LEU A 13 21.45 -2.67 12.01
CA LEU A 13 21.81 -2.66 10.61
C LEU A 13 23.02 -3.58 10.48
N GLY A 14 23.00 -4.54 9.54
CA GLY A 14 24.11 -5.46 9.30
C GLY A 14 24.36 -5.62 7.81
N ALA A 15 25.43 -4.98 7.32
CA ALA A 15 25.90 -5.02 5.93
C ALA A 15 26.70 -6.30 5.64
N LEU A 16 26.70 -6.76 4.38
CA LEU A 16 27.82 -7.55 3.86
C LEU A 16 28.04 -7.31 2.36
N LEU A 17 29.20 -6.70 2.06
CA LEU A 17 29.90 -6.66 0.77
C LEU A 17 30.35 -8.06 0.34
N VAL A 18 30.42 -8.32 -0.97
CA VAL A 18 31.44 -9.04 -1.78
C VAL A 18 30.86 -9.09 -3.21
N GLY A 19 31.49 -8.79 -4.34
CA GLY A 19 32.89 -8.66 -4.74
C GLY A 19 32.90 -9.05 -6.23
N GLY A 20 33.30 -8.13 -7.11
CA GLY A 20 33.36 -8.40 -8.55
C GLY A 20 34.55 -9.27 -8.94
N THR A 21 34.36 -10.12 -9.95
CA THR A 21 35.44 -10.66 -10.79
C THR A 21 34.93 -10.82 -12.22
N VAL A 22 35.68 -10.26 -13.16
CA VAL A 22 35.51 -10.38 -14.61
C VAL A 22 36.59 -11.36 -15.11
N ALA A 23 36.20 -12.38 -15.88
CA ALA A 23 37.08 -13.21 -16.70
C ALA A 23 36.29 -13.57 -17.99
N ALA A 24 36.59 -12.93 -19.12
CA ALA A 24 37.60 -13.30 -20.12
C ALA A 24 37.03 -14.14 -21.29
N ILE A 25 36.72 -13.42 -22.38
CA ILE A 25 36.99 -13.69 -23.82
C ILE A 25 36.92 -15.15 -24.32
N ALA A 26 36.01 -15.45 -25.26
CA ALA A 26 36.35 -15.86 -26.64
C ALA A 26 35.13 -16.38 -27.46
N ALA A 27 34.97 -15.77 -28.65
CA ALA A 27 34.46 -16.33 -29.91
C ALA A 27 32.96 -16.71 -30.10
N ALA A 28 32.40 -16.10 -31.15
CA ALA A 28 31.26 -16.54 -31.99
C ALA A 28 29.87 -15.95 -31.65
N PRO A 29 28.94 -15.98 -32.63
CA PRO A 29 28.44 -14.82 -33.37
C PRO A 29 27.15 -14.24 -32.78
N THR A 30 26.82 -13.02 -33.21
CA THR A 30 25.62 -12.23 -32.88
C THR A 30 24.32 -13.03 -32.73
N ALA A 31 24.02 -13.43 -31.51
CA ALA A 31 22.65 -13.63 -31.03
C ALA A 31 22.27 -12.38 -30.21
N PRO A 32 21.03 -11.85 -30.32
CA PRO A 32 20.60 -10.78 -29.44
C PRO A 32 20.73 -11.24 -28.00
N TYR A 33 21.53 -10.52 -27.22
CA TYR A 33 21.67 -10.74 -25.79
C TYR A 33 20.30 -10.53 -25.14
N THR A 34 19.60 -11.62 -24.83
CA THR A 34 18.50 -11.62 -23.88
C THR A 34 19.11 -11.66 -22.49
N ALA A 35 19.07 -10.53 -21.78
CA ALA A 35 19.42 -10.52 -20.36
C ALA A 35 18.59 -11.61 -19.64
N PRO A 36 19.19 -12.42 -18.76
CA PRO A 36 18.41 -13.33 -17.93
C PRO A 36 17.43 -12.48 -17.11
N VAL A 37 16.14 -12.71 -17.32
CA VAL A 37 15.09 -12.12 -16.47
C VAL A 37 15.37 -12.60 -15.05
N PRO A 38 15.58 -11.71 -14.08
CA PRO A 38 15.71 -12.13 -12.70
C PRO A 38 14.46 -12.94 -12.35
N GLY A 39 14.66 -14.17 -11.88
CA GLY A 39 13.57 -15.00 -11.40
C GLY A 39 12.74 -14.19 -10.42
N ALA A 40 11.43 -14.15 -10.64
CA ALA A 40 10.53 -13.49 -9.71
C ALA A 40 10.80 -14.04 -8.30
N PRO A 41 10.89 -13.18 -7.26
CA PRO A 41 11.05 -13.65 -5.90
C PRO A 41 9.91 -14.64 -5.60
N GLU A 42 10.27 -15.84 -5.17
CA GLU A 42 9.28 -16.83 -4.73
C GLU A 42 8.43 -16.19 -3.65
N VAL A 43 7.12 -16.12 -3.90
CA VAL A 43 6.14 -15.64 -2.94
C VAL A 43 6.22 -16.59 -1.74
N PRO A 44 6.48 -16.09 -0.52
CA PRO A 44 6.53 -16.94 0.66
C PRO A 44 5.22 -17.72 0.77
N PRO A 45 5.26 -19.02 1.12
CA PRO A 45 4.05 -19.80 1.27
C PRO A 45 3.14 -19.11 2.29
N PRO A 46 1.81 -19.13 2.05
CA PRO A 46 0.88 -18.54 2.99
C PRO A 46 1.08 -19.15 4.38
N PRO A 47 0.92 -18.36 5.45
CA PRO A 47 1.08 -18.86 6.80
C PRO A 47 0.19 -20.09 7.01
N ALA A 48 0.77 -21.13 7.61
CA ALA A 48 0.06 -22.37 7.90
C ALA A 48 -1.19 -22.06 8.71
N VAL A 49 -2.36 -22.41 8.14
CA VAL A 49 -3.64 -22.25 8.83
C VAL A 49 -3.61 -23.19 10.04
N PRO A 50 -3.85 -22.69 11.27
CA PRO A 50 -3.88 -23.55 12.44
C PRO A 50 -4.95 -24.63 12.25
N PRO A 51 -4.70 -25.88 12.73
CA PRO A 51 -5.67 -26.95 12.62
C PRO A 51 -6.97 -26.52 13.30
N VAL A 52 -8.08 -26.67 12.58
CA VAL A 52 -9.41 -26.40 13.12
C VAL A 52 -9.62 -27.33 14.31
N PRO A 53 -10.00 -26.80 15.49
CA PRO A 53 -10.26 -27.64 16.65
C PRO A 53 -11.34 -28.68 16.34
N PRO A 54 -11.25 -29.89 16.92
CA PRO A 54 -12.24 -30.93 16.68
C PRO A 54 -13.63 -30.42 17.08
N VAL A 55 -14.59 -30.63 16.17
CA VAL A 55 -15.99 -30.30 16.42
C VAL A 55 -16.46 -31.14 17.62
N PRO A 56 -17.07 -30.53 18.65
CA PRO A 56 -17.60 -31.29 19.78
C PRO A 56 -18.66 -32.28 19.29
N PRO A 57 -18.77 -33.47 19.91
CA PRO A 57 -19.80 -34.43 19.55
C PRO A 57 -21.18 -33.78 19.70
N ALA A 58 -22.01 -33.94 18.67
CA ALA A 58 -23.38 -33.47 18.70
C ALA A 58 -24.10 -34.06 19.92
N PRO A 59 -24.94 -33.29 20.62
CA PRO A 59 -25.71 -33.79 21.75
C PRO A 59 -26.53 -35.00 21.29
N ALA A 60 -26.41 -36.10 22.03
CA ALA A 60 -27.19 -37.29 21.79
C ALA A 60 -28.68 -36.90 21.79
N MET A 61 -29.31 -36.99 20.62
CA MET A 61 -30.74 -36.75 20.50
C MET A 61 -31.45 -37.76 21.41
N ALA A 62 -32.21 -37.23 22.37
CA ALA A 62 -33.10 -38.04 23.18
C ALA A 62 -33.99 -38.88 22.24
N ALA A 63 -34.07 -40.18 22.50
CA ALA A 63 -34.92 -41.08 21.74
C ALA A 63 -36.36 -40.57 21.77
N ILE A 64 -36.89 -40.23 20.59
CA ILE A 64 -38.29 -39.82 20.43
C ILE A 64 -39.14 -41.05 20.76
N PRO A 65 -40.07 -40.98 21.74
CA PRO A 65 -40.95 -42.11 22.05
C PRO A 65 -41.81 -42.45 20.82
N PRO A 66 -42.19 -43.73 20.64
CA PRO A 66 -43.05 -44.12 19.52
C PRO A 66 -44.36 -43.34 19.57
N VAL A 67 -44.70 -42.70 18.44
CA VAL A 67 -45.93 -41.94 18.28
C VAL A 67 -47.12 -42.93 18.40
N PRO A 68 -48.10 -42.69 19.28
CA PRO A 68 -49.28 -43.54 19.37
C PRO A 68 -50.07 -43.51 18.06
N PRO A 69 -50.77 -44.61 17.68
CA PRO A 69 -51.59 -44.63 16.48
C PRO A 69 -52.66 -43.55 16.55
N VAL A 70 -52.67 -42.67 15.56
CA VAL A 70 -53.64 -41.58 15.41
C VAL A 70 -55.03 -42.20 15.19
N PRO A 71 -56.04 -41.89 16.03
CA PRO A 71 -57.40 -42.33 15.77
C PRO A 71 -57.90 -41.74 14.44
N PRO A 72 -58.76 -42.43 13.67
CA PRO A 72 -59.41 -41.84 12.51
C PRO A 72 -60.43 -40.79 12.99
N GLY A 73 -59.91 -39.62 13.34
CA GLY A 73 -60.66 -38.45 13.77
C GLY A 73 -60.73 -37.46 12.61
N GLU A 74 -61.94 -37.35 12.05
CA GLU A 74 -62.50 -36.22 11.32
C GLU A 74 -61.52 -35.45 10.43
N SER A 75 -61.64 -35.69 9.12
CA SER A 75 -61.25 -34.71 8.12
C SER A 75 -61.85 -33.35 8.53
N VAL A 76 -61.04 -32.48 9.12
CA VAL A 76 -61.33 -31.05 9.18
C VAL A 76 -61.33 -30.63 7.72
N VAL A 77 -62.52 -30.67 7.12
CA VAL A 77 -62.82 -29.98 5.88
C VAL A 77 -62.51 -28.53 6.20
N ILE A 78 -61.33 -28.06 5.77
CA ILE A 78 -61.03 -26.64 5.68
C ILE A 78 -62.10 -26.12 4.72
N ARG A 79 -63.22 -25.65 5.27
CA ARG A 79 -64.24 -24.98 4.49
C ARG A 79 -63.53 -23.75 3.93
N HIS A 80 -63.17 -23.82 2.65
CA HIS A 80 -62.81 -22.66 1.85
C HIS A 80 -64.05 -21.76 1.77
N GLY A 81 -64.32 -21.03 2.86
CA GLY A 81 -65.27 -19.94 2.87
C GLY A 81 -64.79 -18.95 1.83
N ARG A 82 -65.58 -18.73 0.79
CA ARG A 82 -65.30 -17.70 -0.20
C ARG A 82 -65.30 -16.36 0.56
N LEU A 83 -64.13 -15.73 0.67
CA LEU A 83 -63.99 -14.36 1.20
C LEU A 83 -65.07 -13.48 0.57
N SER A 84 -65.76 -12.68 1.38
CA SER A 84 -66.76 -11.75 0.87
C SER A 84 -66.08 -10.69 -0.01
N GLU A 85 -66.83 -10.06 -0.91
CA GLU A 85 -66.27 -8.98 -1.75
C GLU A 85 -65.75 -7.81 -0.90
N ALA A 86 -66.32 -7.59 0.30
CA ALA A 86 -65.81 -6.61 1.26
C ALA A 86 -64.42 -7.02 1.79
N ASP A 87 -64.24 -8.27 2.23
CA ASP A 87 -62.94 -8.76 2.72
C ASP A 87 -61.87 -8.70 1.62
N ARG A 88 -62.24 -8.99 0.36
CA ARG A 88 -61.33 -8.89 -0.78
C ARG A 88 -60.92 -7.46 -1.08
N ALA A 89 -61.83 -6.50 -0.92
CA ALA A 89 -61.54 -5.08 -1.09
C ALA A 89 -60.59 -4.57 0.01
N GLU A 90 -60.82 -4.96 1.25
CA GLU A 90 -59.96 -4.63 2.39
C GLU A 90 -58.55 -5.21 2.23
N ILE A 91 -58.43 -6.49 1.86
CA ILE A 91 -57.13 -7.12 1.58
C ILE A 91 -56.40 -6.40 0.44
N ARG A 92 -57.13 -5.95 -0.60
CA ARG A 92 -56.51 -5.21 -1.72
C ARG A 92 -56.01 -3.84 -1.26
N ALA A 93 -56.79 -3.10 -0.47
CA ALA A 93 -56.38 -1.81 0.08
C ALA A 93 -55.15 -1.95 0.99
N ALA A 94 -55.16 -2.92 1.91
CA ALA A 94 -54.03 -3.21 2.79
C ALA A 94 -52.78 -3.63 1.99
N ALA A 95 -52.94 -4.39 0.91
CA ALA A 95 -51.83 -4.78 0.04
C ALA A 95 -51.27 -3.58 -0.77
N GLU A 96 -52.10 -2.62 -1.15
CA GLU A 96 -51.65 -1.39 -1.82
C GLU A 96 -50.91 -0.45 -0.86
N GLU A 97 -51.41 -0.29 0.36
CA GLU A 97 -50.74 0.45 1.43
C GLU A 97 -49.37 -0.17 1.77
N ALA A 98 -49.32 -1.48 2.03
CA ALA A 98 -48.07 -2.18 2.29
C ALA A 98 -47.06 -2.06 1.13
N ARG A 99 -47.53 -1.99 -0.13
CA ARG A 99 -46.67 -1.74 -1.29
C ARG A 99 -46.17 -0.30 -1.36
N ALA A 100 -46.97 0.67 -0.94
CA ALA A 100 -46.56 2.06 -0.87
C ALA A 100 -45.46 2.23 0.20
N ASP A 101 -45.67 1.68 1.39
CA ASP A 101 -44.70 1.72 2.49
C ASP A 101 -43.39 1.02 2.11
N ALA A 102 -43.49 -0.16 1.46
CA ALA A 102 -42.30 -0.87 0.98
C ALA A 102 -41.51 -0.08 -0.07
N ARG A 103 -42.20 0.70 -0.93
CA ARG A 103 -41.53 1.58 -1.91
C ARG A 103 -40.86 2.77 -1.23
N GLU A 104 -41.48 3.36 -0.23
CA GLU A 104 -40.91 4.45 0.54
C GLU A 104 -39.66 4.00 1.30
N ALA A 105 -39.75 2.89 2.04
CA ALA A 105 -38.62 2.29 2.74
C ALA A 105 -37.47 1.93 1.78
N ALA A 106 -37.78 1.37 0.61
CA ALA A 106 -36.76 1.08 -0.40
C ALA A 106 -36.12 2.36 -0.97
N ALA A 107 -36.89 3.45 -1.12
CA ALA A 107 -36.37 4.73 -1.59
C ALA A 107 -35.49 5.42 -0.53
N GLU A 108 -35.80 5.28 0.74
CA GLU A 108 -34.98 5.76 1.85
C GLU A 108 -33.66 4.97 1.95
N ALA A 109 -33.74 3.64 1.97
CA ALA A 109 -32.56 2.77 1.99
C ALA A 109 -31.62 3.03 0.80
N ARG A 110 -32.16 3.33 -0.39
CA ARG A 110 -31.35 3.73 -1.55
C ARG A 110 -30.66 5.07 -1.36
N ARG A 111 -31.34 6.04 -0.74
CA ARG A 111 -30.75 7.37 -0.47
C ARG A 111 -29.64 7.28 0.56
N GLU A 112 -29.84 6.50 1.61
CA GLU A 112 -28.81 6.22 2.62
C GLU A 112 -27.61 5.52 1.99
N ALA A 113 -27.83 4.43 1.25
CA ALA A 113 -26.75 3.72 0.56
C ALA A 113 -25.96 4.61 -0.43
N MET A 114 -26.62 5.57 -1.10
CA MET A 114 -25.92 6.55 -1.94
C MET A 114 -25.06 7.50 -1.12
N ARG A 115 -25.54 7.99 0.03
CA ARG A 115 -24.77 8.86 0.92
C ARG A 115 -23.54 8.15 1.46
N ASP A 116 -23.71 6.92 1.94
CA ASP A 116 -22.62 6.10 2.45
C ASP A 116 -21.58 5.83 1.35
N ALA A 117 -22.04 5.53 0.14
CA ALA A 117 -21.15 5.33 -1.00
C ALA A 117 -20.39 6.62 -1.39
N GLU A 118 -21.02 7.78 -1.28
CA GLU A 118 -20.36 9.07 -1.51
C GLU A 118 -19.33 9.40 -0.43
N GLU A 119 -19.67 9.15 0.84
CA GLU A 119 -18.76 9.35 1.98
C GLU A 119 -17.54 8.44 1.85
N ALA A 120 -17.73 7.14 1.62
CA ALA A 120 -16.65 6.19 1.40
C ALA A 120 -15.76 6.59 0.20
N ARG A 121 -16.34 7.16 -0.87
CA ARG A 121 -15.58 7.69 -2.02
C ARG A 121 -14.75 8.91 -1.65
N ARG A 122 -15.29 9.82 -0.82
CA ARG A 122 -14.57 11.00 -0.35
C ARG A 122 -13.41 10.61 0.55
N GLU A 123 -13.64 9.72 1.50
CA GLU A 123 -12.59 9.19 2.38
C GLU A 123 -11.49 8.49 1.57
N ALA A 124 -11.87 7.62 0.63
CA ALA A 124 -10.91 6.96 -0.24
C ALA A 124 -10.12 7.96 -1.11
N ALA A 125 -10.74 9.05 -1.57
CA ALA A 125 -10.06 10.10 -2.31
C ALA A 125 -9.09 10.89 -1.43
N GLN A 126 -9.46 11.23 -0.19
CA GLN A 126 -8.61 11.88 0.79
C GLN A 126 -7.39 11.02 1.12
N ALA A 127 -7.61 9.74 1.45
CA ALA A 127 -6.52 8.80 1.74
C ALA A 127 -5.54 8.66 0.55
N ARG A 128 -6.03 8.69 -0.69
CA ARG A 128 -5.17 8.70 -1.88
C ARG A 128 -4.36 9.99 -2.02
N GLN A 129 -4.97 11.14 -1.73
CA GLN A 129 -4.28 12.42 -1.77
C GLN A 129 -3.17 12.50 -0.72
N GLU A 130 -3.45 12.05 0.51
CA GLU A 130 -2.47 11.96 1.58
C GLU A 130 -1.32 11.01 1.20
N ALA A 131 -1.63 9.81 0.72
CA ALA A 131 -0.60 8.87 0.27
C ALA A 131 0.27 9.43 -0.88
N LEU A 132 -0.30 10.21 -1.79
CA LEU A 132 0.46 10.88 -2.85
C LEU A 132 1.34 12.02 -2.30
N ALA A 133 0.86 12.77 -1.32
CA ALA A 133 1.63 13.82 -0.66
C ALA A 133 2.83 13.22 0.09
N ASP A 134 2.60 12.17 0.87
CA ASP A 134 3.64 11.44 1.59
C ASP A 134 4.68 10.85 0.63
N ALA A 135 4.23 10.25 -0.47
CA ALA A 135 5.12 9.73 -1.50
C ALA A 135 5.94 10.84 -2.18
N ALA A 136 5.35 12.02 -2.39
CA ALA A 136 6.08 13.16 -2.95
C ALA A 136 7.13 13.70 -1.98
N GLU A 137 6.83 13.76 -0.69
CA GLU A 137 7.79 14.14 0.35
C GLU A 137 8.93 13.12 0.46
N ALA A 138 8.61 11.82 0.49
CA ALA A 138 9.60 10.75 0.51
C ALA A 138 10.53 10.79 -0.72
N ARG A 139 9.99 11.13 -1.90
CA ARG A 139 10.82 11.33 -3.10
C ARG A 139 11.74 12.53 -2.95
N ARG A 140 11.23 13.67 -2.46
CA ARG A 140 12.05 14.87 -2.24
C ARG A 140 13.20 14.60 -1.27
N THR A 141 12.92 13.94 -0.15
CA THR A 141 13.96 13.59 0.83
C THR A 141 14.99 12.64 0.27
N ALA A 142 14.58 11.63 -0.50
CA ALA A 142 15.50 10.72 -1.19
C ALA A 142 16.38 11.44 -2.23
N PHE A 143 15.81 12.38 -2.99
CA PHE A 143 16.57 13.20 -3.94
C PHE A 143 17.58 14.11 -3.24
N GLU A 144 17.18 14.77 -2.16
CA GLU A 144 18.10 15.62 -1.39
C GLU A 144 19.22 14.79 -0.76
N ALA A 145 18.91 13.61 -0.20
CA ALA A 145 19.94 12.70 0.32
C ALA A 145 20.94 12.29 -0.78
N THR A 146 20.43 11.92 -1.96
CA THR A 146 21.28 11.57 -3.12
C THR A 146 22.12 12.76 -3.57
N ARG A 147 21.54 13.96 -3.60
CA ARG A 147 22.24 15.20 -3.96
C ARG A 147 23.37 15.52 -3.00
N VAL A 148 23.15 15.37 -1.69
CA VAL A 148 24.17 15.59 -0.66
C VAL A 148 25.34 14.61 -0.83
N VAL A 149 25.05 13.33 -1.01
CA VAL A 149 26.09 12.31 -1.24
C VAL A 149 26.91 12.64 -2.50
N ARG A 150 26.23 12.88 -3.62
CA ARG A 150 26.88 13.22 -4.89
C ARG A 150 27.71 14.50 -4.80
N SER A 151 27.21 15.52 -4.09
CA SER A 151 27.96 16.75 -3.85
C SER A 151 29.24 16.49 -3.06
N GLY A 152 29.16 15.66 -2.01
CA GLY A 152 30.32 15.23 -1.24
C GLY A 152 31.37 14.51 -2.09
N GLU A 153 30.94 13.59 -2.95
CA GLU A 153 31.82 12.86 -3.88
C GLU A 153 32.50 13.81 -4.88
N VAL A 154 31.75 14.73 -5.49
CA VAL A 154 32.30 15.74 -6.43
C VAL A 154 33.31 16.64 -5.71
N ARG A 155 33.00 17.07 -4.48
CA ARG A 155 33.92 17.87 -3.67
C ARG A 155 35.22 17.11 -3.39
N ALA A 156 35.14 15.85 -2.99
CA ALA A 156 36.32 15.01 -2.75
C ALA A 156 37.15 14.83 -4.03
N ALA A 157 36.50 14.59 -5.18
CA ALA A 157 37.18 14.49 -6.47
C ALA A 157 37.89 15.79 -6.87
N LEU A 158 37.26 16.95 -6.65
CA LEU A 158 37.87 18.26 -6.92
C LEU A 158 39.07 18.54 -6.01
N VAL A 159 38.98 18.20 -4.72
CA VAL A 159 40.11 18.32 -3.77
C VAL A 159 41.27 17.42 -4.20
N SER A 160 40.98 16.18 -4.62
CA SER A 160 41.99 15.28 -5.16
C SER A 160 42.61 15.82 -6.45
N ALA A 161 41.80 16.34 -7.37
CA ALA A 161 42.28 16.94 -8.62
C ALA A 161 43.20 18.14 -8.35
N ARG A 162 42.84 18.98 -7.38
CA ARG A 162 43.67 20.11 -6.93
C ARG A 162 45.03 19.64 -6.44
N ALA A 163 45.07 18.61 -5.61
CA ALA A 163 46.32 18.03 -5.10
C ALA A 163 47.18 17.47 -6.25
N SER A 164 46.57 16.76 -7.20
CA SER A 164 47.26 16.24 -8.39
C SER A 164 47.84 17.36 -9.27
N VAL A 165 47.09 18.42 -9.53
CA VAL A 165 47.56 19.57 -10.34
C VAL A 165 48.68 20.32 -9.61
N ALA A 166 48.56 20.53 -8.30
CA ALA A 166 49.61 21.16 -7.50
C ALA A 166 50.92 20.34 -7.47
N GLY A 167 50.82 19.01 -7.45
CA GLY A 167 51.96 18.09 -7.45
C GLY A 167 52.54 17.75 -8.84
N ALA A 168 51.87 18.16 -9.94
CA ALA A 168 52.26 17.78 -11.29
C ALA A 168 53.60 18.40 -11.72
N ARG A 169 54.58 17.55 -12.03
CA ARG A 169 55.88 17.95 -12.60
C ARG A 169 55.79 17.98 -14.12
N GLY A 170 56.31 19.04 -14.76
CA GLY A 170 56.30 19.20 -16.22
C GLY A 170 55.15 20.05 -16.78
N MET A 171 54.22 20.52 -15.93
CA MET A 171 53.20 21.50 -16.32
C MET A 171 53.77 22.92 -16.27
N HIS A 172 53.45 23.77 -17.25
CA HIS A 172 53.82 25.19 -17.23
C HIS A 172 53.14 25.90 -16.07
N GLU A 173 53.85 26.81 -15.40
CA GLU A 173 53.37 27.48 -14.19
C GLU A 173 52.11 28.32 -14.44
N ALA A 174 51.98 28.94 -15.62
CA ALA A 174 50.79 29.69 -16.01
C ALA A 174 49.56 28.78 -16.16
N ASP A 175 49.74 27.61 -16.76
CA ASP A 175 48.67 26.62 -16.95
C ASP A 175 48.27 25.99 -15.61
N ARG A 176 49.25 25.69 -14.75
CA ARG A 176 49.01 25.19 -13.39
C ARG A 176 48.17 26.17 -12.59
N ARG A 177 48.51 27.47 -12.62
CA ARG A 177 47.77 28.51 -11.90
C ARG A 177 46.35 28.64 -12.41
N THR A 178 46.16 28.66 -13.74
CA THR A 178 44.84 28.70 -14.37
C THR A 178 43.98 27.49 -13.98
N ALA A 179 44.57 26.29 -13.98
CA ALA A 179 43.87 25.06 -13.60
C ALA A 179 43.45 25.08 -12.13
N LEU A 180 44.34 25.49 -11.22
CA LEU A 180 44.03 25.61 -9.78
C LEU A 180 42.91 26.64 -9.54
N ASP A 181 42.98 27.81 -10.17
CA ASP A 181 41.93 28.83 -10.07
C ASP A 181 40.57 28.31 -10.56
N SER A 182 40.55 27.50 -11.62
CA SER A 182 39.31 26.89 -12.13
C SER A 182 38.71 25.89 -11.12
N ILE A 183 39.55 25.09 -10.45
CA ILE A 183 39.13 24.11 -9.45
C ILE A 183 38.63 24.82 -8.18
N ASP A 184 39.35 25.85 -7.73
CA ASP A 184 38.97 26.66 -6.56
C ASP A 184 37.64 27.40 -6.80
N ARG A 185 37.38 27.83 -8.04
CA ARG A 185 36.07 28.39 -8.43
C ARG A 185 34.96 27.34 -8.42
N ALA A 186 35.23 26.12 -8.91
CA ALA A 186 34.26 25.03 -8.89
C ALA A 186 33.90 24.60 -7.46
N LEU A 187 34.90 24.50 -6.57
CA LEU A 187 34.70 24.24 -5.14
C LEU A 187 33.87 25.35 -4.48
N SER A 188 34.20 26.62 -4.76
CA SER A 188 33.45 27.77 -4.24
C SER A 188 31.99 27.78 -4.69
N ASN A 189 31.70 27.36 -5.92
CA ASN A 189 30.33 27.27 -6.43
C ASN A 189 29.57 26.13 -5.76
N LEU A 190 30.19 24.97 -5.61
CA LEU A 190 29.60 23.80 -4.95
C LEU A 190 29.23 24.08 -3.48
N ASP A 191 30.10 24.79 -2.75
CA ASP A 191 29.85 25.18 -1.36
C ASP A 191 28.70 26.20 -1.24
N ARG A 192 28.52 27.10 -2.23
CA ARG A 192 27.37 28.02 -2.28
C ARG A 192 26.06 27.30 -2.59
N ASP A 193 26.08 26.35 -3.52
CA ASP A 193 24.89 25.59 -3.92
C ASP A 193 24.44 24.59 -2.84
N GLY A 194 25.36 24.15 -1.98
CA GLY A 194 25.06 23.36 -0.78
C GLY A 194 24.48 24.18 0.39
N GLY A 195 24.80 25.48 0.46
CA GLY A 195 24.29 26.39 1.50
C GLY A 195 22.93 27.04 1.17
N ARG A 196 22.53 27.03 -0.10
CA ARG A 196 21.23 27.56 -0.55
C ARG A 196 20.21 26.43 -0.57
N GLY A 197 19.51 26.24 0.55
CA GLY A 197 18.30 25.41 0.58
C GLY A 197 17.31 25.86 -0.50
N PRO A 198 16.46 24.96 -1.02
CA PRO A 198 15.54 25.29 -2.10
C PRO A 198 14.64 26.45 -1.68
N THR A 199 14.80 27.60 -2.33
CA THR A 199 13.81 28.69 -2.25
C THR A 199 12.57 28.21 -3.00
N LEU A 200 11.59 27.71 -2.24
CA LEU A 200 10.24 27.46 -2.74
C LEU A 200 9.65 28.82 -3.18
N GLN A 201 9.50 29.00 -4.49
CA GLN A 201 8.53 29.95 -5.06
C GLN A 201 7.30 29.18 -5.51
#